data_AF-A0A821HR78-F1
#
_entry.id   AF-A0A821HR78-F1
#
_cell.length_a   1.000
_cell.length_b   1.000
_cell.length_c   1.000
_cell.angle_alpha   90.00
_cell.angle_beta   90.00
_cell.angle_gamma   90.00
#
_symmetry.space_group_name_H-M   'P 1'
#
loop_
_entity.id
_entity.type
_entity.pdbx_description
1 polymer ?
#
loop_
_entity_poly.entity_id
_entity_poly.type
_entity_poly.pdbx_seq_one_letter_code
_entity_poly.pdbx_strand_id
1 'polypeptide(L)'
;DPLANLIERTNKYLLDLRLAHWISQKQYEQLRIKSNEAQLAHLYYLPKAHKPGTPLRPIVSASNTTVTSEFEVIKKLYRWSTRHLRQETLLCTIDVVDLYTMIPQTEGVLAIKKMLNYLKIKEIGGLKAETIIRLSRFVIKNNYFSYDGQYYHQIRGGAMGSPLPLTIANCYMFFLERDIVKQITNGGGFYLRYIDDIFITINWPRRHLYKQIDR
;
A
#
# COMPACT_ATOMS: atom_id res chain seq x y z
N ASP A 1 20.32 6.38 18.85
CA ASP A 1 18.84 6.44 18.73
C ASP A 1 18.43 7.71 17.96
N PRO A 2 17.85 7.60 16.75
CA PRO A 2 17.38 8.73 15.97
C PRO A 2 16.03 9.29 16.46
N LEU A 3 15.35 8.62 17.40
CA LEU A 3 13.97 8.94 17.78
C LEU A 3 13.83 10.37 18.30
N ALA A 4 14.72 10.83 19.19
CA ALA A 4 14.68 12.19 19.73
C ALA A 4 14.79 13.25 18.62
N ASN A 5 15.74 13.08 17.69
CA ASN A 5 15.91 13.98 16.55
C ASN A 5 14.73 13.92 15.57
N LEU A 6 14.15 12.73 15.38
CA LEU A 6 12.97 12.53 14.53
C LEU A 6 11.74 13.24 15.11
N ILE A 7 11.53 13.16 16.42
CA ILE A 7 10.44 13.86 17.12
C ILE A 7 10.61 15.38 16.95
N GLU A 8 11.81 15.90 17.24
CA GLU A 8 12.11 17.32 17.10
C GLU A 8 11.86 17.81 15.67
N ARG A 9 12.40 17.10 14.68
CA ARG A 9 12.23 17.41 13.26
C ARG A 9 10.76 17.36 12.83
N THR A 10 10.01 16.37 13.30
CA THR A 10 8.59 16.23 12.97
C THR A 10 7.77 17.36 13.56
N ASN A 11 7.99 17.68 14.85
CA ASN A 11 7.28 18.77 15.51
C ASN A 11 7.64 20.14 14.91
N LYS A 12 8.90 20.36 14.53
CA LYS A 12 9.32 21.53 13.77
C LYS A 12 8.60 21.64 12.43
N TYR A 13 8.56 20.55 11.66
CA TYR A 13 7.86 20.52 10.38
C TYR A 13 6.36 20.81 10.50
N LEU A 14 5.70 20.25 11.51
CA LEU A 14 4.28 20.53 11.80
C LEU A 14 4.07 21.99 12.22
N LEU A 15 5.00 22.58 12.97
CA LEU A 15 4.94 23.99 13.33
C LEU A 15 5.06 24.89 12.09
N ASP A 16 5.98 24.56 11.17
CA ASP A 16 6.14 25.29 9.90
C ASP A 16 4.88 25.20 9.05
N LEU A 17 4.24 24.02 8.96
CA LEU A 17 2.96 23.86 8.27
C LEU A 17 1.85 24.70 8.89
N ARG A 18 1.82 24.81 10.22
CA ARG A 18 0.84 25.65 10.94
C ARG A 18 1.07 27.12 10.65
N LEU A 19 2.31 27.60 10.74
CA LEU A 19 2.68 28.99 10.48
C LEU A 19 2.40 29.40 9.03
N ALA A 20 2.58 28.47 8.09
CA ALA A 20 2.22 28.67 6.69
C ALA A 20 0.74 28.36 6.35
N HIS A 21 -0.12 28.22 7.37
CA HIS A 21 -1.57 28.00 7.25
C HIS A 21 -1.99 26.75 6.43
N TRP A 22 -1.13 25.73 6.36
CA TRP A 22 -1.47 24.42 5.78
C TRP A 22 -2.31 23.55 6.72
N ILE A 23 -2.19 23.79 8.03
CA ILE A 23 -2.98 23.15 9.09
C ILE A 23 -3.42 24.21 10.12
N SER A 24 -4.54 23.96 10.79
CA SER A 24 -5.02 24.80 11.90
C SER A 24 -4.26 24.54 13.20
N GLN A 25 -4.41 25.43 14.19
CA GLN A 25 -3.89 25.23 15.55
C GLN A 25 -4.35 23.90 16.16
N LYS A 26 -5.66 23.59 16.03
CA LYS A 26 -6.24 22.33 16.52
C LYS A 26 -5.60 21.11 15.85
N GLN A 27 -5.39 21.16 14.54
CA GLN A 27 -4.72 20.08 13.82
C GLN A 27 -3.25 19.93 14.21
N TYR A 28 -2.54 21.03 14.43
CA TYR A 28 -1.17 20.99 14.96
C TYR A 28 -1.10 20.31 16.33
N GLU A 29 -1.99 20.66 17.25
CA GLU A 29 -2.06 20.04 18.58
C GLU A 29 -2.38 18.54 18.52
N GLN A 30 -3.22 18.12 17.56
CA GLN A 30 -3.56 16.72 17.33
C GLN A 30 -2.43 15.92 16.68
N LEU A 31 -1.64 16.53 15.79
CA LEU A 31 -0.59 15.85 15.02
C LEU A 31 0.78 15.89 15.72
N ARG A 32 1.00 16.84 16.63
CA ARG A 32 2.28 17.01 17.32
C ARG A 32 2.61 15.76 18.12
N ILE A 33 3.82 15.24 17.94
CA ILE A 33 4.29 14.04 18.62
C ILE A 33 4.68 14.41 20.06
N LYS A 34 4.12 13.69 21.03
CA LYS A 34 4.60 13.70 22.41
C LYS A 34 5.65 12.61 22.59
N SER A 35 6.75 12.92 23.27
CA SER A 35 7.90 12.01 23.37
C SER A 35 7.58 10.67 24.04
N ASN A 36 6.53 10.62 24.87
CA ASN A 36 6.05 9.40 25.54
C ASN A 36 5.17 8.50 24.66
N GLU A 37 4.74 8.97 23.49
CA GLU A 37 3.84 8.24 22.57
C GLU A 37 4.57 7.72 21.32
N ALA A 38 5.87 8.03 21.18
CA ALA A 38 6.63 7.76 19.97
C ALA A 38 7.49 6.49 20.08
N GLN A 39 7.43 5.65 19.05
CA GLN A 39 8.27 4.46 18.93
C GLN A 39 8.75 4.31 17.48
N LEU A 40 9.98 3.84 17.30
CA LEU A 40 10.48 3.47 15.98
C LEU A 40 9.88 2.14 15.52
N ALA A 41 9.73 1.98 14.21
CA ALA A 41 9.43 0.67 13.64
C ALA A 41 10.56 -0.31 14.03
N HIS A 42 10.18 -1.47 14.56
CA HIS A 42 11.12 -2.52 14.90
C HIS A 42 11.07 -3.59 13.82
N LEU A 43 12.21 -3.94 13.24
CA LEU A 43 12.29 -5.06 12.31
C LEU A 43 12.37 -6.37 13.12
N TYR A 44 11.41 -7.25 12.93
CA TYR A 44 11.39 -8.58 13.54
C TYR A 44 10.85 -9.59 12.53
N TYR A 45 11.28 -10.84 12.67
CA TYR A 45 10.83 -11.94 11.82
C TYR A 45 9.66 -12.65 12.47
N LEU A 46 8.54 -12.76 11.75
CA LEU A 46 7.43 -13.63 12.15
C LEU A 46 7.49 -14.92 11.32
N PRO A 47 7.53 -16.10 11.96
CA PRO A 47 7.37 -17.35 11.22
C PRO A 47 5.95 -17.40 10.63
N LYS A 48 5.84 -17.43 9.29
CA LYS A 48 4.57 -17.64 8.59
C LYS A 48 4.15 -19.11 8.72
N ALA A 49 3.62 -19.47 9.89
CA ALA A 49 2.80 -20.66 10.05
C ALA A 49 1.37 -20.15 10.21
N HIS A 50 0.43 -20.60 9.38
CA HIS A 50 -1.01 -20.26 9.44
C HIS A 50 -1.48 -19.93 10.89
N LYS A 51 -1.73 -18.67 11.28
CA LYS A 51 -1.89 -18.34 12.71
C LYS A 51 -3.01 -17.33 13.07
N PRO A 52 -3.91 -17.71 14.01
CA PRO A 52 -4.83 -16.80 14.70
C PRO A 52 -4.06 -15.74 15.52
N GLY A 53 -4.66 -14.56 15.68
CA GLY A 53 -4.10 -13.49 16.54
C GLY A 53 -3.21 -12.47 15.83
N THR A 54 -3.13 -12.49 14.50
CA THR A 54 -2.38 -11.46 13.74
C THR A 54 -3.19 -10.16 13.69
N PRO A 55 -2.59 -8.98 13.97
CA PRO A 55 -3.30 -7.71 13.83
C PRO A 55 -3.80 -7.55 12.38
N LEU A 56 -5.08 -7.18 12.24
CA LEU A 56 -5.72 -6.97 10.95
C LEU A 56 -4.92 -5.96 10.13
N ARG A 57 -4.53 -6.35 8.91
CA ARG A 57 -3.85 -5.44 7.97
C ARG A 57 -4.91 -4.54 7.32
N PRO A 58 -4.80 -3.20 7.41
CA PRO A 58 -5.78 -2.32 6.78
C PRO A 58 -5.72 -2.45 5.25
N ILE A 59 -6.82 -2.90 4.65
CA ILE A 59 -6.96 -3.00 3.19
C ILE A 59 -7.77 -1.82 2.70
N VAL A 60 -7.18 -1.01 1.83
CA VAL A 60 -7.89 0.06 1.13
C VAL A 60 -8.51 -0.52 -0.14
N SER A 61 -9.79 -0.85 -0.09
CA SER A 61 -10.55 -1.31 -1.27
C SER A 61 -10.99 -0.11 -2.10
N ALA A 62 -10.25 0.18 -3.17
CA ALA A 62 -10.60 1.20 -4.16
C ALA A 62 -10.97 0.58 -5.53
N SER A 63 -10.95 -0.75 -5.64
CA SER A 63 -11.22 -1.51 -6.86
C SER A 63 -12.11 -2.71 -6.57
N ASN A 64 -12.99 -3.06 -7.52
CA ASN A 64 -13.76 -4.30 -7.46
C ASN A 64 -12.88 -5.57 -7.55
N THR A 65 -11.62 -5.43 -7.98
CA THR A 65 -10.64 -6.52 -8.04
C THR A 65 -9.90 -6.75 -6.71
N THR A 66 -9.90 -5.77 -5.81
CA THR A 66 -9.35 -5.95 -4.47
C THR A 66 -10.31 -6.80 -3.66
N VAL A 67 -9.76 -7.76 -2.92
CA VAL A 67 -10.52 -8.61 -2.00
C VAL A 67 -10.00 -8.40 -0.59
N THR A 68 -10.89 -8.50 0.39
CA THR A 68 -10.54 -8.33 1.81
C THR A 68 -10.64 -9.62 2.61
N SER A 69 -11.20 -10.68 2.02
CA SER A 69 -11.33 -11.99 2.67
C SER A 69 -11.32 -13.14 1.67
N GLU A 70 -10.94 -14.33 2.16
CA GLU A 70 -10.98 -15.59 1.41
C GLU A 70 -12.41 -15.94 0.93
N PHE A 71 -13.42 -15.65 1.74
CA PHE A 71 -14.83 -15.84 1.36
C PHE A 71 -15.22 -15.01 0.13
N GLU A 72 -14.69 -13.79 0.03
CA GLU A 72 -14.93 -12.92 -1.12
C GLU A 72 -14.28 -13.48 -2.39
N VAL A 73 -13.08 -14.05 -2.26
CA VAL A 73 -12.38 -14.73 -3.36
C VAL A 73 -13.23 -15.87 -3.90
N ILE A 74 -13.66 -16.79 -3.03
CA ILE A 74 -14.47 -17.97 -3.43
C ILE A 74 -15.76 -17.53 -4.11
N LYS A 75 -16.47 -16.55 -3.53
CA LYS A 75 -17.74 -16.07 -4.07
C LYS A 75 -17.58 -15.42 -5.45
N LYS A 76 -16.56 -14.57 -5.64
CA LYS A 76 -16.32 -13.94 -6.94
C LYS A 76 -15.84 -14.95 -7.97
N LEU A 77 -14.97 -15.90 -7.58
CA LEU A 77 -14.49 -16.97 -8.45
C LEU A 77 -15.62 -17.88 -8.93
N TYR A 78 -16.49 -18.34 -8.01
CA TYR A 78 -17.66 -19.16 -8.36
C TYR A 78 -18.59 -18.45 -9.36
N ARG A 79 -18.85 -17.16 -9.14
CA ARG A 79 -19.67 -16.36 -10.06
C ARG A 79 -19.02 -16.23 -11.43
N TRP A 80 -17.70 -16.06 -11.49
CA TRP A 80 -16.97 -15.99 -12.75
C TRP A 80 -16.97 -17.35 -13.47
N SER A 81 -16.74 -18.44 -12.73
CA SER A 81 -16.54 -19.77 -13.29
C SER A 81 -17.78 -20.33 -13.98
N THR A 82 -18.98 -19.99 -13.51
CA THR A 82 -20.24 -20.44 -14.14
C THR A 82 -20.40 -19.98 -15.59
N ARG A 83 -19.67 -18.95 -16.03
CA ARG A 83 -19.77 -18.39 -17.39
C ARG A 83 -18.48 -18.46 -18.20
N HIS A 84 -17.32 -18.53 -17.55
CA HIS A 84 -16.03 -18.32 -18.21
C HIS A 84 -15.01 -19.44 -17.98
N LEU A 85 -15.26 -20.39 -17.07
CA LEU A 85 -14.32 -21.49 -16.84
C LEU A 85 -14.35 -22.46 -18.02
N ARG A 86 -13.17 -22.80 -18.53
CA ARG A 86 -12.93 -23.74 -19.63
C ARG A 86 -11.94 -24.80 -19.17
N GLN A 87 -11.85 -25.91 -19.90
CA GLN A 87 -10.91 -26.97 -19.59
C GLN A 87 -9.44 -26.50 -19.69
N GLU A 88 -9.18 -25.53 -20.56
CA GLU A 88 -7.85 -24.94 -20.79
C GLU A 88 -7.58 -23.70 -19.94
N THR A 89 -8.52 -23.28 -19.08
CA THR A 89 -8.32 -22.13 -18.20
C THR A 89 -7.11 -22.40 -17.29
N LEU A 90 -6.16 -21.46 -17.31
CA LEU A 90 -5.00 -21.51 -16.41
C LEU A 90 -5.31 -20.73 -15.15
N LEU A 91 -4.98 -21.30 -14.00
CA LEU A 91 -5.01 -20.63 -12.71
C LEU A 91 -3.57 -20.27 -12.35
N CYS A 92 -3.32 -19.02 -11.99
CA CYS A 92 -2.01 -18.52 -11.64
C CYS A 92 -2.10 -17.67 -10.38
N THR A 93 -1.16 -17.91 -9.47
CA THR A 93 -0.91 -17.07 -8.29
C THR A 93 0.41 -16.35 -8.48
N ILE A 94 0.44 -15.05 -8.18
CA ILE A 94 1.63 -14.21 -8.26
C ILE A 94 1.83 -13.57 -6.89
N ASP A 95 3.02 -13.70 -6.33
CA ASP A 95 3.43 -13.04 -5.10
C ASP A 95 4.32 -11.85 -5.44
N VAL A 96 3.91 -10.65 -5.03
CA VAL A 96 4.69 -9.44 -5.26
C VAL A 96 5.79 -9.32 -4.21
N VAL A 97 7.01 -9.64 -4.62
CA VAL A 97 8.18 -9.60 -3.75
C VAL A 97 8.42 -8.19 -3.21
N ASP A 98 8.61 -8.09 -1.89
CA ASP A 98 9.08 -6.90 -1.19
C ASP A 98 8.25 -5.62 -1.46
N LEU A 99 6.93 -5.74 -1.63
CA LEU A 99 6.09 -4.62 -2.07
C LEU A 99 6.33 -3.34 -1.23
N TYR A 100 6.25 -3.40 0.09
CA TYR A 100 6.40 -2.19 0.93
C TYR A 100 7.82 -1.63 0.95
N THR A 101 8.82 -2.51 0.93
CA THR A 101 10.23 -2.15 1.12
C THR A 101 10.90 -1.70 -0.17
N MET A 102 10.29 -1.97 -1.32
CA MET A 102 10.86 -1.64 -2.63
C MET A 102 10.13 -0.55 -3.42
N ILE A 103 8.94 -0.11 -3.01
CA ILE A 103 8.24 0.96 -3.74
C ILE A 103 9.11 2.23 -3.80
N PRO A 104 9.35 2.77 -5.01
CA PRO A 104 10.01 4.06 -5.16
C PRO A 104 9.25 5.16 -4.41
N GLN A 105 9.91 5.85 -3.47
CA GLN A 105 9.23 6.73 -2.51
C GLN A 105 8.50 7.90 -3.19
N THR A 106 9.09 8.46 -4.24
CA THR A 106 8.50 9.58 -4.99
C THR A 106 7.23 9.13 -5.70
N GLU A 107 7.31 8.02 -6.42
CA GLU A 107 6.23 7.41 -7.18
C GLU A 107 5.11 6.92 -6.26
N GLY A 108 5.46 6.41 -5.07
CA GLY A 108 4.51 6.03 -4.04
C GLY A 108 3.68 7.21 -3.52
N VAL A 109 4.33 8.35 -3.24
CA VAL A 109 3.61 9.58 -2.87
C VAL A 109 2.77 10.12 -4.03
N LEU A 110 3.29 10.05 -5.26
CA LEU A 110 2.51 10.41 -6.46
C LEU A 110 1.30 9.49 -6.64
N ALA A 111 1.40 8.21 -6.27
CA ALA A 111 0.27 7.28 -6.32
C ALA A 111 -0.84 7.70 -5.35
N ILE A 112 -0.51 8.17 -4.14
CA ILE A 112 -1.50 8.76 -3.22
C ILE A 112 -2.18 9.96 -3.89
N LYS A 113 -1.41 10.88 -4.47
CA LYS A 113 -1.98 12.05 -5.17
C LYS A 113 -2.92 11.63 -6.31
N LYS A 114 -2.51 10.67 -7.14
CA LYS A 114 -3.33 10.12 -8.22
C LYS A 114 -4.61 9.47 -7.67
N MET A 115 -4.52 8.75 -6.56
CA MET A 115 -5.68 8.12 -5.92
C MET A 115 -6.68 9.14 -5.39
N LEU A 116 -6.22 10.17 -4.65
CA LEU A 116 -7.08 11.25 -4.15
C LEU A 116 -7.81 11.96 -5.30
N ASN A 117 -7.10 12.25 -6.40
CA ASN A 117 -7.70 12.84 -7.59
C ASN A 117 -8.71 11.90 -8.26
N TYR A 118 -8.38 10.61 -8.39
CA TYR A 118 -9.26 9.60 -8.98
C TYR A 118 -10.57 9.46 -8.20
N LEU A 119 -10.49 9.45 -6.87
CA LEU A 119 -11.63 9.40 -5.97
C LEU A 119 -12.32 10.76 -5.76
N LYS A 120 -11.80 11.84 -6.37
CA LYS A 120 -12.26 13.22 -6.21
C LYS A 120 -12.29 13.70 -4.74
N ILE A 121 -11.39 13.17 -3.93
CA ILE A 121 -11.26 13.52 -2.50
C ILE A 121 -10.40 14.78 -2.38
N LYS A 122 -11.02 15.86 -1.87
CA LYS A 122 -10.33 17.14 -1.63
C LYS A 122 -9.76 17.26 -0.23
N GLU A 123 -10.32 16.53 0.74
CA GLU A 123 -9.90 16.55 2.13
C GLU A 123 -10.21 15.23 2.85
N ILE A 124 -9.43 14.92 3.89
CA ILE A 124 -9.64 13.79 4.79
C ILE A 124 -9.39 14.27 6.22
N GLY A 125 -10.35 14.08 7.12
CA GLY A 125 -10.21 14.50 8.52
C GLY A 125 -9.95 16.01 8.67
N GLY A 126 -10.52 16.83 7.77
CA GLY A 126 -10.29 18.28 7.71
C GLY A 126 -8.92 18.71 7.17
N LEU A 127 -8.06 17.77 6.75
CA LEU A 127 -6.80 18.08 6.07
C LEU A 127 -7.00 18.08 4.56
N LYS A 128 -6.58 19.15 3.89
CA LYS A 128 -6.59 19.24 2.42
C LYS A 128 -5.70 18.16 1.82
N ALA A 129 -6.08 17.66 0.64
CA ALA A 129 -5.33 16.66 -0.11
C ALA A 129 -3.84 17.03 -0.28
N GLU A 130 -3.55 18.29 -0.58
CA GLU A 130 -2.17 18.79 -0.72
C GLU A 130 -1.37 18.69 0.59
N THR A 131 -2.02 18.97 1.73
CA THR A 131 -1.41 18.78 3.05
C THR A 131 -1.12 17.31 3.33
N ILE A 132 -2.05 16.41 2.98
CA ILE A 132 -1.87 14.95 3.13
C ILE A 132 -0.69 14.46 2.28
N ILE A 133 -0.55 14.95 1.05
CA ILE A 133 0.58 14.59 0.17
C ILE A 133 1.91 15.08 0.76
N ARG A 134 1.95 16.29 1.32
CA ARG A 134 3.13 16.84 2.00
C ARG A 134 3.53 16.01 3.22
N LEU A 135 2.56 15.68 4.07
CA LEU A 135 2.78 14.81 5.24
C LEU A 135 3.26 13.42 4.81
N SER A 136 2.65 12.82 3.78
CA SER A 136 3.04 11.52 3.26
C SER A 136 4.49 11.52 2.75
N ARG A 137 4.89 12.58 2.03
CA ARG A 137 6.28 12.78 1.59
C ARG A 137 7.24 12.92 2.77
N PHE A 138 6.83 13.64 3.82
CA PHE A 138 7.66 13.82 5.00
C PHE A 138 7.88 12.48 5.74
N VAL A 139 6.81 11.71 5.96
CA VAL A 139 6.87 10.42 6.64
C VAL A 139 7.74 9.43 5.88
N ILE A 140 7.53 9.26 4.57
CA ILE A 140 8.30 8.28 3.79
C ILE A 140 9.80 8.63 3.73
N LYS A 141 10.13 9.94 3.72
CA LYS A 141 11.53 10.41 3.74
C LYS A 141 12.20 10.27 5.09
N ASN A 142 11.45 10.36 6.19
CA ASN A 142 11.99 10.26 7.55
C ASN A 142 11.63 8.92 8.18
N ASN A 143 11.75 7.86 7.39
CA ASN A 143 11.36 6.52 7.76
C ASN A 143 12.57 5.72 8.30
N TYR A 144 12.61 5.54 9.62
CA TYR A 144 13.68 4.85 10.34
C TYR A 144 13.15 3.59 11.01
N PHE A 145 14.00 2.59 11.14
CA PHE A 145 13.71 1.39 11.91
C PHE A 145 14.92 0.95 12.72
N SER A 146 14.70 0.13 13.75
CA SER A 146 15.76 -0.53 14.49
C SER A 146 15.79 -2.03 14.22
N TYR A 147 17.00 -2.58 14.21
CA TYR A 147 17.27 -4.01 14.12
C TYR A 147 18.57 -4.32 14.85
N ASP A 148 18.56 -5.30 15.73
CA ASP A 148 19.74 -5.78 16.48
C ASP A 148 20.52 -4.64 17.19
N GLY A 149 19.79 -3.77 17.89
CA GLY A 149 20.36 -2.61 18.58
C GLY A 149 20.89 -1.49 17.68
N GLN A 150 20.86 -1.67 16.35
CA GLN A 150 21.27 -0.69 15.36
C GLN A 150 20.06 0.03 14.75
N TYR A 151 20.30 1.23 14.21
CA TYR A 151 19.28 2.07 13.60
C TYR A 151 19.57 2.31 12.13
N TYR A 152 18.54 2.21 11.31
CA TYR A 152 18.65 2.28 9.86
C TYR A 152 17.69 3.32 9.30
N HIS A 153 18.16 4.07 8.31
CA HIS A 153 17.33 4.96 7.50
C HIS A 153 16.98 4.26 6.19
N GLN A 154 15.69 4.09 5.93
CA GLN A 154 15.24 3.40 4.74
C GLN A 154 15.14 4.37 3.56
N ILE A 155 15.97 4.14 2.55
CA ILE A 155 16.10 4.98 1.35
C ILE A 155 15.15 4.60 0.21
N ARG A 156 14.54 3.42 0.28
CA ARG A 156 13.56 2.90 -0.69
C ARG A 156 12.41 2.23 0.05
N GLY A 157 11.20 2.33 -0.49
CA GLY A 157 9.99 1.85 0.18
C GLY A 157 9.78 2.51 1.54
N GLY A 158 9.10 1.80 2.41
CA GLY A 158 8.87 2.17 3.80
C GLY A 158 9.17 1.03 4.76
N ALA A 159 9.36 1.38 6.04
CA ALA A 159 9.76 0.44 7.06
C ALA A 159 8.55 -0.41 7.41
N MET A 160 8.76 -1.72 7.48
CA MET A 160 7.74 -2.63 7.94
C MET A 160 7.32 -2.26 9.37
N GLY A 161 6.02 -2.17 9.61
CA GLY A 161 5.45 -1.69 10.88
C GLY A 161 5.04 -0.21 10.89
N SER A 162 5.48 0.58 9.90
CA SER A 162 4.90 1.91 9.66
C SER A 162 3.52 1.78 9.00
N PRO A 163 2.53 2.61 9.36
CA PRO A 163 1.18 2.52 8.78
C PRO A 163 1.07 3.07 7.36
N LEU A 164 1.91 4.03 6.97
CA LEU A 164 1.83 4.69 5.66
C LEU A 164 2.24 3.82 4.45
N PRO A 165 3.31 3.00 4.51
CA PRO A 165 3.78 2.22 3.37
C PRO A 165 2.72 1.27 2.79
N LEU A 166 1.84 0.72 3.62
CA LEU A 166 0.72 -0.12 3.17
C LEU A 166 -0.29 0.66 2.31
N THR A 167 -0.62 1.89 2.72
CA THR A 167 -1.49 2.77 1.95
C THR A 167 -0.84 3.18 0.63
N ILE A 168 0.46 3.51 0.66
CA ILE A 168 1.25 3.81 -0.54
C ILE A 168 1.23 2.61 -1.50
N ALA A 169 1.48 1.41 -1.00
CA ALA A 169 1.50 0.18 -1.79
C ALA A 169 0.18 -0.10 -2.48
N ASN A 170 -0.94 0.00 -1.76
CA ASN A 170 -2.25 -0.18 -2.36
C ASN A 170 -2.56 0.87 -3.43
N CYS A 171 -2.20 2.14 -3.20
CA CYS A 171 -2.38 3.18 -4.22
C CYS A 171 -1.50 2.92 -5.45
N TYR A 172 -0.24 2.53 -5.24
CA TYR A 172 0.72 2.27 -6.30
C TYR A 172 0.28 1.08 -7.17
N MET A 173 -0.04 -0.06 -6.53
CA MET A 173 -0.53 -1.26 -7.20
C MET A 173 -1.81 -1.01 -7.98
N PHE A 174 -2.75 -0.23 -7.44
CA PHE A 174 -3.99 0.09 -8.12
C PHE A 174 -3.79 0.77 -9.48
N PHE A 175 -2.74 1.57 -9.65
CA PHE A 175 -2.43 2.18 -10.94
C PHE A 175 -1.55 1.27 -11.81
N LEU A 176 -0.60 0.55 -11.21
CA LEU A 176 0.29 -0.37 -11.90
C LEU A 176 -0.49 -1.52 -12.56
N GLU A 177 -1.48 -2.07 -11.87
CA GLU A 177 -2.18 -3.28 -12.31
C GLU A 177 -3.26 -3.03 -13.37
N ARG A 178 -3.61 -1.78 -13.68
CA ARG A 178 -4.78 -1.45 -14.52
C ARG A 178 -4.75 -2.11 -15.89
N ASP A 179 -3.60 -2.07 -16.56
CA ASP A 179 -3.49 -2.59 -17.91
C ASP A 179 -3.44 -4.12 -17.92
N ILE A 180 -2.86 -4.74 -16.88
CA ILE A 180 -2.88 -6.18 -16.66
C ILE A 180 -4.32 -6.65 -16.41
N VAL A 181 -5.04 -5.97 -15.52
CA VAL A 181 -6.45 -6.25 -15.22
C VAL A 181 -7.29 -6.18 -16.50
N LYS A 182 -7.19 -5.09 -17.28
CA LYS A 182 -7.93 -4.94 -18.54
C LYS A 182 -7.63 -6.06 -19.51
N GLN A 183 -6.34 -6.37 -19.69
CA GLN A 183 -5.90 -7.44 -20.58
C GLN A 183 -6.52 -8.78 -20.20
N ILE A 184 -6.43 -9.16 -18.92
CA ILE A 184 -6.99 -10.40 -18.39
C ILE A 184 -8.51 -10.44 -18.55
N THR A 185 -9.21 -9.36 -18.17
CA THR A 185 -10.67 -9.30 -18.27
C THR A 185 -11.16 -9.34 -19.71
N ASN A 186 -10.46 -8.69 -20.64
CA ASN A 186 -10.79 -8.71 -22.08
C ASN A 186 -10.58 -10.11 -22.68
N GLY A 187 -9.65 -10.89 -22.12
CA GLY A 187 -9.46 -12.30 -22.44
C GLY A 187 -10.53 -13.23 -21.88
N GLY A 188 -11.53 -12.71 -21.18
CA GLY A 188 -12.51 -13.50 -20.42
C GLY A 188 -11.90 -14.16 -19.18
N GLY A 189 -10.72 -13.73 -18.75
CA GLY A 189 -10.06 -14.16 -17.53
C GLY A 189 -10.61 -13.44 -16.30
N PHE A 190 -9.95 -13.66 -15.17
CA PHE A 190 -10.33 -13.13 -13.87
C PHE A 190 -9.10 -12.62 -13.14
N TYR A 191 -9.21 -11.52 -12.40
CA TYR A 191 -8.11 -10.94 -11.63
C TYR A 191 -8.61 -10.56 -10.25
N LEU A 192 -7.92 -11.03 -9.23
CA LEU A 192 -8.11 -10.65 -7.84
C LEU A 192 -6.76 -10.31 -7.19
N ARG A 193 -6.76 -9.32 -6.31
CA ARG A 193 -5.59 -9.00 -5.48
C ARG A 193 -5.97 -8.91 -4.02
N TYR A 194 -5.23 -9.64 -3.19
CA TYR A 194 -5.20 -9.52 -1.74
C TYR A 194 -3.84 -8.97 -1.32
N ILE A 195 -3.75 -7.64 -1.15
CA ILE A 195 -2.52 -6.96 -0.75
C ILE A 195 -1.37 -7.25 -1.75
N ASP A 196 -0.46 -8.18 -1.42
CA ASP A 196 0.73 -8.60 -2.18
C ASP A 196 0.46 -9.85 -3.02
N ASP A 197 -0.59 -10.62 -2.67
CA ASP A 197 -1.00 -11.84 -3.36
C ASP A 197 -1.98 -11.51 -4.49
N ILE A 198 -1.67 -11.97 -5.70
CA ILE A 198 -2.51 -11.83 -6.87
C ILE A 198 -2.96 -13.21 -7.35
N PHE A 199 -4.25 -13.35 -7.61
CA PHE A 199 -4.82 -14.53 -8.24
C PHE A 199 -5.41 -14.15 -9.59
N ILE A 200 -4.99 -14.85 -10.65
CA ILE A 200 -5.51 -14.63 -12.00
C ILE A 200 -5.96 -15.94 -12.64
N THR A 201 -6.98 -15.83 -13.48
CA THR A 201 -7.34 -16.87 -14.45
C THR A 201 -7.13 -16.36 -15.86
N ILE A 202 -6.59 -17.22 -16.72
CA ILE A 202 -6.26 -16.88 -18.11
C ILE A 202 -6.94 -17.88 -19.03
N ASN A 203 -7.73 -17.34 -19.97
CA ASN A 203 -8.42 -18.09 -21.01
C ASN A 203 -7.74 -17.98 -22.38
N TRP A 204 -6.49 -17.54 -22.40
CA TRP A 204 -5.65 -17.50 -23.60
C TRP A 204 -4.78 -18.75 -23.73
N PRO A 205 -4.34 -19.09 -24.95
CA PRO A 205 -3.35 -20.15 -25.14
C PRO A 205 -2.05 -19.83 -24.39
N ARG A 206 -1.47 -20.82 -23.70
CA ARG A 206 -0.23 -20.71 -22.89
C ARG A 206 0.91 -19.91 -23.55
N ARG A 207 1.08 -20.06 -24.87
CA ARG A 207 2.10 -19.34 -25.67
C ARG A 207 2.03 -17.81 -25.56
N HIS A 208 0.83 -17.24 -25.38
CA HIS A 208 0.66 -15.78 -25.25
C HIS A 208 1.04 -15.28 -23.85
N LEU A 209 0.84 -16.12 -22.83
CA LEU A 209 1.24 -15.82 -21.46
C LEU A 209 2.76 -15.76 -21.33
N TYR A 210 3.49 -16.74 -21.89
CA TYR A 210 4.96 -16.74 -21.81
C TYR A 210 5.59 -15.49 -22.44
N LYS A 211 5.06 -15.02 -23.59
CA LYS A 211 5.50 -13.77 -24.22
C LYS A 211 5.28 -12.50 -23.37
N GLN A 212 4.38 -12.56 -22.39
CA GLN A 212 4.06 -11.44 -21.49
C GLN A 212 4.85 -11.49 -20.19
N ILE A 213 5.21 -12.68 -19.70
CA ILE A 213 5.99 -12.85 -18.47
C ILE A 213 7.48 -12.51 -18.69
N ASP A 214 8.02 -12.77 -19.89
CA ASP A 214 9.44 -12.53 -20.20
C ASP A 214 9.78 -11.08 -20.61
N ARG A 215 8.87 -10.12 -20.39
CA ARG A 215 9.06 -8.68 -20.66
C ARG A 215 9.33 -7.89 -19.40
#